data_AF-A0A2S9WQC1-F1
#
_entry.id   AF-A0A2S9WQC1-F1
#
_cell.length_a   1.000
_cell.length_b   1.000
_cell.length_c   1.000
_cell.angle_alpha   90.00
_cell.angle_beta   90.00
_cell.angle_gamma   90.00
#
_symmetry.space_group_name_H-M   'P 1'
#
loop_
_entity.id
_entity.type
_entity.pdbx_description
1 polymer ?
#
loop_
_entity_poly.entity_id
_entity_poly.type
_entity_poly.pdbx_seq_one_letter_code
_entity_poly.pdbx_strand_id
1 'polypeptide(L)'
;MKKKLLILIGIIGIVTSCSNDKAIFKVDIIEQETGDKIEFVPNMPFELIKDSTYFYFSKEDYYKVMVADISKGKQIYKSDKFEIRVILRKYMNAKGTYFEFVLRSFSKDFKIIDSYVMASTIEELNCNGVIDGKLNITTTCADGTVTTATVDEYGKFIINE
;
A
#
# COMPACT_ATOMS: atom_id res chain seq x y z
N MET A 1 37.48 21.78 -78.77
CA MET A 1 38.52 21.28 -77.85
C MET A 1 39.10 22.44 -77.07
N LYS A 2 38.86 22.54 -75.76
CA LYS A 2 39.72 23.25 -74.80
C LYS A 2 39.23 23.02 -73.35
N LYS A 3 40.06 22.23 -72.65
CA LYS A 3 40.40 22.23 -71.22
C LYS A 3 39.27 22.09 -70.19
N LYS A 4 39.20 20.87 -69.65
CA LYS A 4 38.86 20.57 -68.25
C LYS A 4 39.66 21.51 -67.32
N LEU A 5 38.97 22.20 -66.42
CA LEU A 5 39.57 22.69 -65.18
C LEU A 5 38.62 22.30 -64.04
N LEU A 6 38.97 21.20 -63.37
CA LEU A 6 38.41 20.84 -62.08
C LEU A 6 38.77 21.94 -61.09
N ILE A 7 37.77 22.65 -60.58
CA ILE A 7 37.94 23.44 -59.36
C ILE A 7 37.59 22.53 -58.20
N LEU A 8 38.65 21.98 -57.61
CA LEU A 8 38.68 21.29 -56.35
C LEU A 8 38.40 22.33 -55.26
N ILE A 9 37.13 22.56 -54.92
CA ILE A 9 36.81 23.36 -53.73
C ILE A 9 37.08 22.46 -52.53
N GLY A 10 38.11 22.87 -51.79
CA GLY A 10 38.66 22.17 -50.65
C GLY A 10 37.58 21.77 -49.66
N ILE A 11 37.64 20.49 -49.29
CA ILE A 11 37.00 19.96 -48.10
C ILE A 11 37.67 20.70 -46.94
N ILE A 12 37.06 21.80 -46.49
CA ILE A 12 37.27 22.27 -45.12
C ILE A 12 36.62 21.19 -44.27
N GLY A 13 37.45 20.20 -43.91
CA GLY A 13 37.15 19.25 -42.86
C GLY A 13 36.97 20.05 -41.59
N ILE A 14 35.75 20.53 -41.37
CA ILE A 14 35.28 20.77 -40.02
C ILE A 14 35.25 19.36 -39.43
N VAL A 15 36.37 18.97 -38.82
CA VAL A 15 36.38 17.99 -37.74
C VAL A 15 35.49 18.59 -36.67
N THR A 16 34.18 18.47 -36.90
CA THR A 16 33.21 18.42 -35.83
C THR A 16 33.64 17.18 -35.07
N SER A 17 34.43 17.39 -34.02
CA SER A 17 34.43 16.49 -32.89
C SER A 17 32.98 16.48 -32.40
N CYS A 18 32.13 15.70 -33.06
CA CYS A 18 30.86 15.26 -32.53
C CYS A 18 31.22 14.42 -31.32
N SER A 19 31.43 15.08 -30.17
CA SER A 19 31.23 14.41 -28.91
C SER A 19 29.80 13.88 -28.98
N ASN A 20 29.67 12.57 -29.07
CA ASN A 20 28.40 11.86 -29.08
C ASN A 20 27.71 11.92 -27.69
N ASP A 21 27.94 12.98 -26.92
CA ASP A 21 27.42 13.21 -25.58
C ASP A 21 26.01 13.82 -25.61
N LYS A 22 25.31 13.74 -26.74
CA LYS A 22 23.93 14.17 -26.82
C LYS A 22 23.07 13.08 -26.18
N ALA A 23 22.60 13.35 -24.96
CA ALA A 23 21.71 12.46 -24.24
C ALA A 23 20.51 12.07 -25.13
N ILE A 24 20.39 10.76 -25.40
CA ILE A 24 19.32 10.18 -26.22
C ILE A 24 17.95 10.26 -25.54
N PHE A 25 17.95 10.44 -24.22
CA PHE A 25 16.79 10.66 -23.38
C PHE A 25 17.24 11.52 -22.20
N LYS A 26 16.53 12.61 -21.93
CA LYS A 26 16.80 13.52 -20.82
C LYS A 26 15.53 13.70 -20.02
N VAL A 27 15.64 13.63 -18.69
CA VAL A 27 14.56 13.90 -17.74
C VAL A 27 15.00 15.05 -16.85
N ASP A 28 14.15 16.07 -16.74
CA ASP A 28 14.33 17.20 -15.84
C ASP A 28 13.20 17.16 -14.79
N ILE A 29 13.57 17.14 -13.52
CA ILE A 29 12.62 17.20 -12.39
C ILE A 29 12.62 18.64 -11.89
N ILE A 30 11.47 19.30 -12.02
CA ILE A 30 11.29 20.70 -11.65
C ILE A 30 10.39 20.71 -10.41
N GLU A 31 10.98 20.97 -9.24
CA GLU A 31 10.23 21.11 -7.99
C GLU A 31 9.30 22.34 -8.05
N GLN A 32 8.03 22.17 -7.65
CA GLN A 32 7.05 23.26 -7.55
C GLN A 32 6.26 23.16 -6.24
N GLU A 33 5.58 24.25 -5.85
CA GLU A 33 4.81 24.31 -4.60
C GLU A 33 3.69 23.25 -4.49
N THR A 34 3.21 22.71 -5.62
CA THR A 34 2.15 21.68 -5.67
C THR A 34 2.68 20.28 -6.03
N GLY A 35 4.00 20.08 -5.98
CA GLY A 35 4.68 18.83 -6.29
C GLY A 35 5.65 18.97 -7.47
N ASP A 36 6.34 17.87 -7.80
CA ASP A 36 7.37 17.87 -8.83
C ASP A 36 6.74 17.74 -10.22
N LYS A 37 7.17 18.62 -11.14
CA LYS A 37 6.88 18.51 -12.57
C LYS A 37 8.03 17.80 -13.27
N ILE A 38 7.74 16.69 -13.95
CA ILE A 38 8.73 15.95 -14.74
C ILE A 38 8.59 16.34 -16.21
N GLU A 39 9.67 16.82 -16.82
CA GLU A 39 9.79 17.05 -18.26
C GLU A 39 10.80 16.07 -18.87
N PHE A 40 10.55 15.59 -20.09
CA PHE A 40 11.47 14.66 -20.75
C PHE A 40 11.52 14.85 -22.27
N VAL A 41 12.68 14.56 -22.85
CA VAL A 41 12.95 14.70 -24.29
C VAL A 41 13.64 13.43 -24.81
N PRO A 42 13.21 12.87 -25.96
CA PRO A 42 12.05 13.30 -26.76
C PRO A 42 10.73 13.06 -26.01
N ASN A 43 9.75 13.92 -26.25
CA ASN A 43 8.41 13.74 -25.70
C ASN A 43 7.79 12.49 -26.35
N MET A 44 7.57 11.45 -25.55
CA MET A 44 7.02 10.17 -25.97
C MET A 44 5.83 9.77 -25.08
N PRO A 45 4.78 9.14 -25.65
CA PRO A 45 3.68 8.64 -24.85
C PRO A 45 4.15 7.44 -24.01
N PHE A 46 3.83 7.47 -22.71
CA PHE A 46 3.98 6.31 -21.85
C PHE A 46 2.65 5.55 -21.80
N GLU A 47 2.71 4.25 -22.09
CA GLU A 47 1.57 3.37 -21.95
C GLU A 47 1.47 2.89 -20.49
N LEU A 48 0.32 3.13 -19.88
CA LEU A 48 0.04 2.64 -18.54
C LEU A 48 -0.14 1.12 -18.59
N ILE A 49 0.83 0.38 -18.06
CA ILE A 49 0.73 -1.07 -17.93
C ILE A 49 -0.21 -1.39 -16.76
N LYS A 50 -1.21 -2.23 -17.05
CA LYS A 50 -2.28 -2.61 -16.13
C LYS A 50 -2.30 -4.13 -16.03
N ASP A 51 -2.25 -4.65 -14.81
CA ASP A 51 -2.41 -6.09 -14.60
C ASP A 51 -3.89 -6.49 -14.69
N SER A 52 -4.18 -7.78 -14.54
CA SER A 52 -5.56 -8.28 -14.59
C SER A 52 -6.45 -7.65 -13.52
N THR A 53 -5.92 -7.32 -12.34
CA THR A 53 -6.70 -6.76 -11.24
C THR A 53 -7.20 -5.35 -11.53
N TYR A 54 -6.45 -4.54 -12.29
CA TYR A 54 -6.90 -3.23 -12.76
C TYR A 54 -8.22 -3.29 -13.56
N PHE A 55 -8.44 -4.37 -14.31
CA PHE A 55 -9.63 -4.51 -15.17
C PHE A 55 -10.83 -5.11 -14.44
N TYR A 56 -10.62 -5.78 -13.30
CA TYR A 56 -11.68 -6.38 -12.50
C TYR A 56 -12.21 -5.47 -11.40
N PHE A 57 -11.46 -4.42 -11.04
CA PHE A 57 -11.82 -3.51 -9.97
C PHE A 57 -12.04 -2.09 -10.48
N SER A 58 -12.99 -1.38 -9.89
CA SER A 58 -13.09 0.07 -10.05
C SER A 58 -11.83 0.75 -9.49
N LYS A 59 -11.55 2.00 -9.87
CA LYS A 59 -10.39 2.73 -9.34
C LYS A 59 -10.40 2.76 -7.80
N GLU A 60 -11.56 2.97 -7.17
CA GLU A 60 -11.70 2.93 -5.71
C GLU A 60 -11.47 1.54 -5.11
N ASP A 61 -11.91 0.47 -5.78
CA ASP A 61 -11.74 -0.90 -5.30
C ASP A 61 -10.29 -1.38 -5.47
N TYR A 62 -9.63 -0.97 -6.55
CA TYR A 62 -8.21 -1.25 -6.77
C TYR A 62 -7.35 -0.67 -5.64
N TYR A 63 -7.62 0.57 -5.21
CA TYR A 63 -6.92 1.14 -4.06
C TYR A 63 -7.22 0.37 -2.77
N LYS A 64 -8.47 -0.02 -2.51
CA LYS A 64 -8.81 -0.79 -1.30
C LYS A 64 -8.14 -2.16 -1.24
N VAL A 65 -7.99 -2.84 -2.38
CA VAL A 65 -7.30 -4.14 -2.49
C VAL A 65 -5.78 -3.99 -2.31
N MET A 66 -5.21 -2.87 -2.72
CA MET A 66 -3.76 -2.59 -2.62
C MET A 66 -3.31 -2.03 -1.25
N VAL A 67 -4.22 -1.66 -0.35
CA VAL A 67 -3.91 -0.78 0.81
C VAL A 67 -3.56 -1.52 2.12
N ALA A 68 -3.78 -2.83 2.23
CA ALA A 68 -3.40 -3.55 3.46
C ALA A 68 -2.87 -4.98 3.23
N ASP A 69 -1.69 -5.27 3.77
CA ASP A 69 -1.23 -6.64 3.96
C ASP A 69 -2.05 -7.25 5.11
N ILE A 70 -2.74 -8.35 4.83
CA ILE A 70 -3.51 -9.09 5.84
C ILE A 70 -2.79 -10.38 6.17
N SER A 71 -2.33 -10.51 7.42
CA SER A 71 -1.70 -11.70 7.96
C SER A 71 -2.58 -12.37 9.01
N LYS A 72 -2.60 -13.71 9.04
CA LYS A 72 -3.38 -14.50 9.99
C LYS A 72 -2.47 -15.07 11.07
N GLY A 73 -2.76 -14.74 12.33
CA GLY A 73 -2.12 -15.31 13.50
C GLY A 73 -2.64 -16.72 13.86
N LYS A 74 -2.08 -17.28 14.94
CA LYS A 74 -2.51 -18.57 15.48
C LYS A 74 -3.93 -18.49 16.08
N GLN A 75 -4.54 -19.66 16.26
CA GLN A 75 -5.76 -19.80 17.05
C GLN A 75 -5.44 -19.49 18.51
N ILE A 76 -6.22 -18.60 19.12
CA ILE A 76 -6.07 -18.18 20.52
C ILE A 76 -7.19 -18.71 21.42
N TYR A 77 -8.32 -19.10 20.83
CA TYR A 77 -9.44 -19.72 21.54
C TYR A 77 -10.19 -20.69 20.64
N LYS A 78 -10.79 -21.73 21.23
CA LYS A 78 -11.69 -22.66 20.55
C LYS A 78 -12.71 -23.25 21.52
N SER A 79 -13.96 -23.25 21.10
CA SER A 79 -15.07 -23.96 21.73
C SER A 79 -15.65 -25.01 20.78
N ASP A 80 -16.77 -25.60 21.17
CA ASP A 80 -17.60 -26.44 20.33
C ASP A 80 -18.45 -25.64 19.32
N LYS A 81 -18.52 -24.32 19.43
CA LYS A 81 -19.31 -23.46 18.53
C LYS A 81 -18.43 -22.64 17.59
N PHE A 82 -17.30 -22.11 18.07
CA PHE A 82 -16.43 -21.20 17.30
C PHE A 82 -14.95 -21.29 17.69
N GLU A 83 -14.09 -20.70 16.87
CA GLU A 83 -12.69 -20.42 17.18
C GLU A 83 -12.36 -18.93 16.99
N ILE A 84 -11.41 -18.41 17.76
CA ILE A 84 -10.91 -17.04 17.59
C ILE A 84 -9.46 -17.08 17.12
N ARG A 85 -9.15 -16.21 16.15
CA ARG A 85 -7.79 -15.92 15.67
C ARG A 85 -7.53 -14.44 15.69
N VAL A 86 -6.26 -14.08 15.82
CA VAL A 86 -5.80 -12.71 15.62
C VAL A 86 -5.48 -12.51 14.14
N ILE A 87 -5.98 -11.42 13.55
CA ILE A 87 -5.66 -10.98 12.21
C ILE A 87 -4.87 -9.68 12.35
N LEU A 88 -3.69 -9.63 11.73
CA LEU A 88 -2.92 -8.40 11.60
C LEU A 88 -3.27 -7.75 10.26
N ARG A 89 -3.71 -6.51 10.29
CA ARG A 89 -3.80 -5.66 9.10
C ARG A 89 -2.69 -4.64 9.18
N LYS A 90 -1.85 -4.57 8.15
CA LYS A 90 -0.77 -3.61 8.03
C LYS A 90 -1.08 -2.67 6.89
N TYR A 91 -1.28 -1.40 7.20
CA TYR A 91 -1.52 -0.33 6.25
C TYR A 91 -0.23 0.46 6.03
N MET A 92 0.07 0.80 4.78
CA MET A 92 1.23 1.62 4.44
C MET A 92 0.78 2.85 3.67
N ASN A 93 1.13 4.04 4.15
CA ASN A 93 0.89 5.30 3.43
C ASN A 93 2.10 6.25 3.59
N ALA A 94 2.01 7.44 3.00
CA ALA A 94 3.08 8.44 3.04
C ALA A 94 3.47 8.92 4.46
N LYS A 95 2.58 8.79 5.45
CA LYS A 95 2.79 9.20 6.85
C LYS A 95 3.41 8.09 7.72
N GLY A 96 3.41 6.83 7.25
CA GLY A 96 4.02 5.72 7.99
C GLY A 96 3.34 4.37 7.77
N THR A 97 3.73 3.40 8.59
CA THR A 97 3.10 2.09 8.67
C THR A 97 2.17 2.04 9.86
N TYR A 98 0.95 1.56 9.66
CA TYR A 98 -0.06 1.42 10.70
C TYR A 98 -0.49 -0.03 10.82
N PHE A 99 -0.86 -0.44 12.04
CA PHE A 99 -1.25 -1.79 12.35
C PHE A 99 -2.61 -1.82 13.03
N GLU A 100 -3.45 -2.77 12.65
CA GLU A 100 -4.62 -3.17 13.43
C GLU A 100 -4.50 -4.64 13.80
N PHE A 101 -4.75 -4.93 15.08
CA PHE A 101 -4.90 -6.27 15.60
C PHE A 101 -6.38 -6.56 15.77
N VAL A 102 -6.91 -7.38 14.88
CA VAL A 102 -8.33 -7.71 14.81
C VAL A 102 -8.54 -9.11 15.37
N LEU A 103 -9.35 -9.23 16.40
CA LEU A 103 -9.91 -10.50 16.83
C LEU A 103 -11.00 -10.90 15.85
N ARG A 104 -10.95 -12.14 15.35
CA ARG A 104 -11.95 -12.66 14.43
C ARG A 104 -12.42 -14.02 14.88
N SER A 105 -13.73 -14.16 15.05
CA SER A 105 -14.39 -15.41 15.36
C SER A 105 -14.83 -16.12 14.08
N PHE A 106 -14.69 -17.44 14.08
CA PHE A 106 -15.07 -18.31 12.98
C PHE A 106 -15.91 -19.47 13.49
N SER A 107 -16.91 -19.87 12.73
CA SER A 107 -17.63 -21.13 12.94
C SER A 107 -16.75 -22.33 12.58
N LYS A 108 -17.23 -23.55 12.88
CA LYS A 108 -16.53 -24.80 12.55
C LYS A 108 -16.23 -24.99 11.06
N ASP A 109 -17.07 -24.46 10.19
CA ASP A 109 -16.89 -24.46 8.74
C ASP A 109 -16.09 -23.25 8.23
N PHE A 110 -15.34 -22.59 9.13
CA PHE A 110 -14.49 -21.44 8.86
C PHE A 110 -15.21 -20.22 8.29
N LYS A 111 -16.52 -20.10 8.49
CA LYS A 111 -17.25 -18.85 8.17
C LYS A 111 -16.96 -17.83 9.26
N ILE A 112 -16.71 -16.59 8.84
CA ILE A 112 -16.53 -15.48 9.78
C ILE A 112 -17.87 -15.23 10.48
N ILE A 113 -17.84 -15.25 11.81
CA ILE A 113 -19.01 -14.91 12.64
C ILE A 113 -19.00 -13.42 12.93
N ASP A 114 -17.85 -12.90 13.37
CA ASP A 114 -17.70 -11.51 13.76
C ASP A 114 -16.24 -11.05 13.81
N SER A 115 -15.99 -9.75 13.99
CA SER A 115 -14.64 -9.18 14.14
C SER A 115 -14.62 -7.95 15.04
N TYR A 116 -13.55 -7.81 15.82
CA TYR A 116 -13.34 -6.69 16.73
C TYR A 116 -11.91 -6.17 16.65
N VAL A 117 -11.71 -4.87 16.50
CA VAL A 117 -10.38 -4.24 16.53
C VAL A 117 -9.96 -4.11 17.99
N MET A 118 -9.07 -4.98 18.43
CA MET A 118 -8.61 -5.04 19.82
C MET A 118 -7.53 -3.99 20.11
N ALA A 119 -6.68 -3.69 19.11
CA ALA A 119 -5.64 -2.67 19.22
C ALA A 119 -5.35 -2.09 17.83
N SER A 120 -4.96 -0.82 17.78
CA SER A 120 -4.59 -0.14 16.55
C SER A 120 -3.42 0.82 16.78
N THR A 121 -2.67 1.12 15.75
CA THR A 121 -1.75 2.27 15.74
C THR A 121 -2.27 3.42 14.87
N ILE A 122 -3.50 3.31 14.36
CA ILE A 122 -4.18 4.34 13.58
C ILE A 122 -4.86 5.32 14.54
N GLU A 123 -4.48 6.60 14.43
CA GLU A 123 -5.14 7.75 15.08
C GLU A 123 -5.46 7.55 16.57
N GLU A 124 -6.75 7.64 16.95
CA GLU A 124 -7.27 7.72 18.32
C GLU A 124 -7.27 6.38 19.08
N LEU A 125 -6.97 5.27 18.41
CA LEU A 125 -6.98 3.92 19.00
C LEU A 125 -5.57 3.41 19.36
N ASN A 126 -4.64 4.32 19.65
CA ASN A 126 -3.27 3.98 20.08
C ASN A 126 -3.26 3.40 21.51
N CYS A 127 -3.82 2.20 21.61
CA CYS A 127 -4.16 1.54 22.84
C CYS A 127 -3.71 0.09 22.76
N ASN A 128 -3.25 -0.44 23.90
CA ASN A 128 -2.96 -1.86 24.04
C ASN A 128 -4.28 -2.62 24.16
N GLY A 129 -4.33 -3.85 23.64
CA GLY A 129 -5.50 -4.70 23.74
C GLY A 129 -5.12 -6.08 24.30
N VAL A 130 -5.94 -6.57 25.23
CA VAL A 130 -5.79 -7.88 25.87
C VAL A 130 -7.12 -8.61 25.79
N ILE A 131 -7.10 -9.91 25.49
CA ILE A 131 -8.23 -10.81 25.66
C ILE A 131 -7.88 -11.88 26.70
N ASP A 132 -8.74 -12.05 27.71
CA ASP A 132 -8.54 -13.03 28.78
C ASP A 132 -9.18 -14.40 28.49
N GLY A 133 -8.95 -15.38 29.37
CA GLY A 133 -9.53 -16.72 29.24
C GLY A 133 -11.04 -16.80 29.43
N LYS A 134 -11.68 -15.71 29.89
CA LYS A 134 -13.14 -15.55 29.99
C LYS A 134 -13.71 -14.78 28.80
N LEU A 135 -12.87 -14.46 27.80
CA LEU A 135 -13.21 -13.71 26.61
C LEU A 135 -13.65 -12.26 26.87
N ASN A 136 -13.15 -11.65 27.95
CA ASN A 136 -13.22 -10.20 28.14
C ASN A 136 -12.08 -9.56 27.36
N ILE A 137 -12.41 -8.52 26.60
CA ILE A 137 -11.46 -7.71 25.84
C ILE A 137 -11.30 -6.39 26.58
N THR A 138 -10.06 -6.11 26.96
CA THR A 138 -9.69 -4.92 27.71
C THR A 138 -8.73 -4.09 26.87
N THR A 139 -9.03 -2.80 26.75
CA THR A 139 -8.21 -1.83 26.05
C THR A 139 -7.57 -0.88 27.07
N THR A 140 -6.27 -0.66 26.96
CA THR A 140 -5.52 0.28 27.78
C THR A 140 -5.00 1.42 26.91
N CYS A 141 -5.56 2.61 27.10
CA CYS A 141 -5.16 3.85 26.45
C CYS A 141 -4.49 4.79 27.48
N ALA A 142 -4.23 6.05 27.11
CA ALA A 142 -3.59 7.03 27.99
C ALA A 142 -4.46 7.42 29.22
N ASP A 143 -5.77 7.30 29.10
CA ASP A 143 -6.78 7.65 30.12
C ASP A 143 -7.09 6.49 31.08
N GLY A 144 -6.72 5.26 30.75
CA GLY A 144 -6.85 4.12 31.64
C GLY A 144 -7.08 2.80 30.94
N THR A 145 -7.53 1.82 31.72
CA THR A 145 -7.83 0.45 31.27
C THR A 145 -9.31 0.18 31.44
N VAL A 146 -10.00 -0.19 30.36
CA VAL A 146 -11.44 -0.44 30.33
C VAL A 146 -11.75 -1.71 29.56
N THR A 147 -12.77 -2.46 30.01
CA THR A 147 -13.27 -3.62 29.27
C THR A 147 -14.20 -3.14 28.18
N THR A 148 -13.71 -3.11 26.95
CA THR A 148 -14.39 -2.53 25.79
C THR A 148 -15.31 -3.51 25.08
N ALA A 149 -15.09 -4.81 25.23
CA ALA A 149 -15.97 -5.82 24.68
C ALA A 149 -15.89 -7.15 25.43
N THR A 150 -16.89 -8.00 25.20
CA THR A 150 -16.89 -9.41 25.58
C THR A 150 -17.27 -10.27 24.39
N VAL A 151 -16.97 -11.57 24.42
CA VAL A 151 -17.44 -12.51 23.40
C VAL A 151 -18.55 -13.38 23.98
N ASP A 152 -19.69 -13.42 23.29
CA ASP A 152 -20.82 -14.26 23.70
C ASP A 152 -20.58 -15.75 23.41
N GLU A 153 -21.52 -16.60 23.83
CA GLU A 153 -21.44 -18.04 23.63
C GLU A 153 -21.49 -18.49 22.15
N TYR A 154 -21.86 -17.59 21.22
CA TYR A 154 -21.92 -17.85 19.78
C TYR A 154 -20.76 -17.22 19.02
N GLY A 155 -19.82 -16.57 19.71
CA GLY A 155 -18.66 -15.94 19.10
C GLY A 155 -18.91 -14.53 18.59
N LYS A 156 -19.98 -13.86 19.00
CA LYS A 156 -20.26 -12.44 18.71
C LYS A 156 -19.53 -11.54 19.70
N PHE A 157 -19.00 -10.42 19.22
CA PHE A 157 -18.38 -9.41 20.08
C PHE A 157 -19.45 -8.43 20.56
N ILE A 158 -19.67 -8.38 21.87
CA ILE A 158 -20.59 -7.47 22.54
C ILE A 158 -19.79 -6.29 23.06
N ILE A 159 -20.01 -5.11 22.48
CA ILE A 159 -19.31 -3.87 22.85
C ILE A 159 -19.92 -3.34 24.14
N ASN A 160 -19.07 -3.00 25.11
CA ASN A 160 -19.51 -2.35 26.34
C ASN A 160 -19.34 -0.84 26.17
N GLU A 161 -20.44 -0.10 26.38
CA GLU A 161 -20.44 1.37 26.44
C GLU A 161 -20.03 1.88 27.83
#